data_AF-A0A920EAG1-F1
#
_entry.id   AF-A0A920EAG1-F1
#
_cell.length_a   1.000
_cell.length_b   1.000
_cell.length_c   1.000
_cell.angle_alpha   90.00
_cell.angle_beta   90.00
_cell.angle_gamma   90.00
#
_symmetry.space_group_name_H-M   'P 1'
#
loop_
_entity.id
_entity.type
_entity.pdbx_description
1 polymer ?
#
loop_
_entity_poly.entity_id
_entity_poly.type
_entity_poly.pdbx_seq_one_letter_code
_entity_poly.pdbx_strand_id
1 'polypeptide(L)'
;MGVDSGDNKDEGAGDQGLMFGYACRETIALMPAAIHYSHQILKRLAELRKSDADSILGPDSKSQISLDCDDEGGPPARIKLCCQHSIRGRHTA
;
A
#
# COMPACT_ATOMS: atom_id res chain seq x y z
N MET A 1 -17.43 0.25 -31.40
CA MET A 1 -18.34 -0.77 -30.85
C MET A 1 -17.53 -1.55 -29.81
N GLY A 2 -17.80 -1.31 -28.53
CA GLY A 2 -17.22 -2.06 -27.41
C GLY A 2 -18.11 -3.25 -27.04
N VAL A 3 -17.75 -3.99 -25.99
CA VAL A 3 -18.50 -5.17 -25.55
C VAL A 3 -19.81 -4.75 -24.87
N ASP A 4 -20.95 -5.09 -25.49
CA ASP A 4 -22.29 -5.01 -24.90
C ASP A 4 -22.82 -6.44 -24.75
N SER A 5 -23.15 -6.81 -23.51
CA SER A 5 -23.47 -8.18 -23.14
C SER A 5 -24.99 -8.33 -22.99
N GLY A 6 -25.61 -9.11 -23.88
CA GLY A 6 -26.96 -9.63 -23.63
C GLY A 6 -26.97 -10.66 -22.49
N ASP A 7 -28.15 -11.22 -22.18
CA ASP A 7 -28.44 -12.19 -21.09
C ASP A 7 -27.62 -13.51 -21.10
N ASN A 8 -26.56 -13.63 -21.89
CA ASN A 8 -25.63 -14.77 -21.89
C ASN A 8 -24.16 -14.34 -21.95
N LYS A 9 -23.51 -14.49 -20.78
CA LYS A 9 -22.13 -14.84 -20.37
C LYS A 9 -20.94 -14.94 -21.37
N ASP A 10 -21.01 -14.45 -22.60
CA ASP A 10 -19.87 -14.43 -23.53
C ASP A 10 -19.36 -12.99 -23.72
N GLU A 11 -18.72 -12.45 -22.68
CA GLU A 11 -18.02 -11.17 -22.75
C GLU A 11 -16.59 -11.37 -23.28
N GLY A 12 -16.31 -10.78 -24.44
CA GLY A 12 -14.96 -10.69 -24.99
C GLY A 12 -14.09 -9.68 -24.22
N ALA A 13 -12.78 -9.73 -24.45
CA ALA A 13 -11.87 -8.72 -23.88
C ALA A 13 -12.26 -7.31 -24.38
N GLY A 14 -12.43 -6.36 -23.46
CA GLY A 14 -12.78 -4.97 -23.78
C GLY A 14 -11.66 -4.18 -24.47
N ASP A 15 -10.41 -4.62 -24.32
CA ASP A 15 -9.24 -4.10 -25.02
C ASP A 15 -8.12 -5.15 -25.06
N GLN A 16 -7.16 -4.96 -25.97
CA GLN A 16 -5.94 -5.76 -26.06
C GLN A 16 -4.96 -5.38 -24.94
N GLY A 17 -4.44 -6.36 -24.21
CA GLY A 17 -3.49 -6.12 -23.13
C GLY A 17 -2.77 -7.38 -22.67
N LEU A 18 -1.60 -7.21 -22.08
CA LEU A 18 -0.82 -8.29 -21.45
C LEU A 18 -0.87 -8.13 -19.94
N MET A 19 -1.24 -9.19 -19.23
CA MET A 19 -1.35 -9.20 -17.77
C MET A 19 -0.31 -10.15 -17.18
N PHE A 20 0.34 -9.74 -16.08
CA PHE A 20 1.24 -10.58 -15.31
C PHE A 20 0.69 -10.81 -13.91
N GLY A 21 0.73 -12.06 -13.45
CA GLY A 21 0.47 -12.44 -12.07
C GLY A 21 1.78 -12.83 -11.37
N TYR A 22 1.92 -12.47 -10.09
CA TYR A 22 3.07 -12.82 -9.28
C TYR A 22 2.63 -13.22 -7.86
N ALA A 23 3.27 -14.24 -7.29
CA ALA A 23 3.06 -14.67 -5.91
C ALA A 23 4.38 -15.25 -5.34
N CYS A 24 4.66 -15.01 -4.06
CA CYS A 24 5.85 -15.55 -3.38
C CYS A 24 5.54 -15.93 -1.92
N ARG A 25 6.43 -16.70 -1.28
CA ARG A 25 6.21 -17.23 0.09
C ARG A 25 6.75 -16.31 1.21
N GLU A 26 7.17 -15.10 0.87
CA GLU A 26 7.73 -14.15 1.84
C GLU A 26 6.72 -13.67 2.89
N THR A 27 5.43 -13.66 2.56
CA THR A 27 4.35 -13.27 3.47
C THR A 27 3.19 -14.25 3.42
N ILE A 28 2.36 -14.26 4.47
CA ILE A 28 1.12 -15.08 4.52
C ILE A 28 0.13 -14.72 3.41
N ALA A 29 0.19 -13.48 2.90
CA ALA A 29 -0.66 -12.99 1.83
C ALA A 29 -0.14 -13.36 0.43
N LEU A 30 0.93 -14.17 0.37
CA LEU A 30 1.63 -14.57 -0.85
C LEU A 30 2.16 -13.41 -1.70
N MET A 31 2.48 -12.29 -1.05
CA MET A 31 3.00 -11.06 -1.66
C MET A 31 4.44 -10.82 -1.23
N PRO A 32 5.27 -10.14 -2.05
CA PRO A 32 6.61 -9.72 -1.63
C PRO A 32 6.56 -8.89 -0.36
N ALA A 33 7.49 -9.12 0.55
CA ALA A 33 7.48 -8.47 1.86
C ALA A 33 7.53 -6.95 1.76
N ALA A 34 8.35 -6.40 0.85
CA ALA A 34 8.55 -4.96 0.71
C ALA A 34 7.24 -4.20 0.38
N ILE A 35 6.47 -4.68 -0.60
CA ILE A 35 5.20 -4.05 -0.99
C ILE A 35 4.10 -4.31 0.05
N HIS A 36 4.07 -5.53 0.60
CA HIS A 36 3.10 -5.90 1.62
C HIS A 36 3.19 -4.95 2.83
N TYR A 37 4.38 -4.81 3.41
CA TYR A 37 4.57 -3.96 4.58
C TYR A 37 4.42 -2.47 4.26
N SER A 38 4.79 -2.01 3.06
CA SER A 38 4.57 -0.62 2.63
C SER A 38 3.08 -0.28 2.69
N HIS A 39 2.22 -1.15 2.15
CA HIS A 39 0.77 -0.95 2.22
C HIS A 39 0.22 -1.04 3.64
N GLN A 40 0.72 -1.94 4.49
CA GLN A 40 0.29 -2.03 5.89
C GLN A 40 0.59 -0.76 6.68
N ILE A 41 1.75 -0.13 6.46
CA ILE A 41 2.09 1.14 7.11
C ILE A 41 1.09 2.24 6.73
N LEU A 42 0.80 2.41 5.43
CA LEU A 42 -0.16 3.41 4.97
C LEU A 42 -1.57 3.14 5.47
N LYS A 43 -1.98 1.87 5.50
CA LYS A 43 -3.27 1.46 6.07
C LYS A 43 -3.34 1.84 7.54
N ARG A 44 -2.29 1.55 8.31
CA ARG A 44 -2.24 1.88 9.74
C ARG A 44 -2.26 3.38 10.01
N LEU A 45 -1.54 4.18 9.22
CA LEU A 45 -1.60 5.65 9.32
C LEU A 45 -3.01 6.18 9.02
N ALA A 46 -3.68 5.63 8.01
CA ALA A 46 -5.05 6.00 7.69
C ALA A 46 -6.03 5.61 8.80
N GLU A 47 -5.85 4.45 9.44
CA GLU A 47 -6.63 4.03 10.60
C GLU A 47 -6.45 5.01 11.76
N LEU A 48 -5.21 5.32 12.15
CA LEU A 48 -4.90 6.25 13.23
C LEU A 48 -5.51 7.63 12.99
N ARG A 49 -5.36 8.16 11.76
CA ARG A 49 -5.94 9.44 11.36
C ARG A 49 -7.47 9.45 11.43
N LYS A 50 -8.12 8.32 11.11
CA LYS A 50 -9.59 8.22 11.11
C LYS A 50 -10.17 7.90 12.48
N SER A 51 -9.39 7.25 13.36
CA SER A 51 -9.82 6.90 14.71
C SER A 51 -9.72 8.05 15.70
N ASP A 52 -8.78 8.96 15.48
CA ASP A 52 -8.55 10.12 16.34
C ASP A 52 -8.97 11.41 15.63
N ALA A 53 -10.02 12.06 16.15
CA ALA A 53 -10.53 13.32 15.62
C ALA A 53 -9.52 14.48 15.76
N ASP A 54 -8.60 14.40 16.73
CA ASP A 54 -7.54 15.38 16.97
C ASP A 54 -6.19 14.95 16.40
N SER A 55 -6.17 13.92 15.55
CA SER A 55 -4.96 13.45 14.88
C SER A 55 -4.23 14.58 14.16
N ILE A 56 -2.94 14.72 14.44
CA ILE A 56 -2.06 15.65 13.70
C ILE A 56 -1.77 15.19 12.26
N LEU A 57 -2.07 13.94 11.91
CA LEU A 57 -1.78 13.38 10.58
C LEU A 57 -2.76 13.89 9.52
N GLY A 58 -2.22 14.30 8.37
CA GLY A 58 -2.96 14.61 7.15
C GLY A 58 -3.25 13.37 6.29
N PRO A 59 -4.11 13.49 5.26
CA PRO A 59 -4.47 12.37 4.40
C PRO A 59 -3.36 11.94 3.42
N ASP A 60 -2.44 12.84 3.05
CA ASP A 60 -1.33 12.50 2.16
C ASP A 60 -0.20 11.81 2.94
N SER A 61 0.18 10.61 2.47
CA SER A 61 1.27 9.82 3.06
C SER A 61 1.86 8.87 2.02
N LYS A 62 3.17 8.67 2.08
CA LYS A 62 3.94 7.76 1.22
C LYS A 62 4.88 6.93 2.09
N SER A 63 4.92 5.62 1.82
CA SER A 63 5.83 4.68 2.47
C SER A 63 6.72 4.02 1.44
N GLN A 64 7.98 3.82 1.79
CA GLN A 64 8.92 3.03 1.02
C GLN A 64 9.70 2.11 1.96
N ILE A 65 9.78 0.83 1.60
CA ILE A 65 10.57 -0.16 2.31
C ILE A 65 11.60 -0.73 1.34
N SER A 66 12.86 -0.71 1.77
CA SER A 66 13.95 -1.43 1.13
C SER A 66 14.40 -2.52 2.08
N LEU A 67 14.34 -3.76 1.59
CA LEU A 67 14.79 -4.94 2.33
C LEU A 67 16.11 -5.38 1.71
N ASP A 68 17.09 -5.66 2.56
CA ASP A 68 18.27 -6.40 2.16
C ASP A 68 17.88 -7.89 2.20
N CYS A 69 18.06 -8.58 1.06
CA CYS A 69 17.71 -9.98 0.91
C CYS A 69 18.99 -10.80 0.74
N ASP A 70 19.43 -11.44 1.82
CA ASP A 70 20.53 -12.41 1.81
C ASP A 70 19.95 -13.79 2.08
N ASP A 71 20.52 -14.78 1.38
CA ASP A 71 20.02 -16.15 1.29
C ASP A 71 19.98 -16.89 2.66
N GLU A 72 20.61 -16.36 3.71
CA GLU A 72 20.76 -17.04 5.02
C GLU A 72 20.09 -16.34 6.23
N GLY A 73 19.28 -15.30 6.02
CA GLY A 73 18.43 -14.77 7.10
C GLY A 73 18.87 -13.41 7.65
N GLY A 74 18.61 -12.40 6.83
CA GLY A 74 17.86 -11.18 7.19
C GLY A 74 18.65 -10.03 7.84
N PRO A 75 19.11 -9.04 7.06
CA PRO A 75 19.72 -7.83 7.59
C PRO A 75 18.86 -6.61 7.19
N PRO A 76 19.36 -5.37 7.38
CA PRO A 76 18.53 -4.26 7.84
C PRO A 76 17.47 -3.80 6.83
N ALA A 77 16.22 -3.74 7.28
CA ALA A 77 15.17 -3.05 6.55
C ALA A 77 15.34 -1.53 6.69
N ARG A 78 15.43 -0.82 5.57
CA ARG A 78 15.37 0.64 5.54
C ARG A 78 13.95 1.08 5.23
N ILE A 79 13.34 1.78 6.18
CA ILE A 79 11.98 2.30 6.05
C ILE A 79 12.06 3.83 5.90
N LYS A 80 11.45 4.35 4.82
CA LYS A 80 11.23 5.78 4.63
C LYS A 80 9.74 6.05 4.67
N LEU A 81 9.34 7.01 5.51
CA LEU A 81 7.96 7.42 5.66
C LEU A 81 7.88 8.94 5.50
N CYS A 82 7.05 9.40 4.58
CA CYS A 82 6.68 10.80 4.45
C CYS A 82 5.19 10.90 4.72
N CYS A 83 4.79 11.65 5.75
CA CYS A 83 3.39 11.91 6.05
C CYS A 83 3.17 13.42 6.18
N GLN A 84 2.05 13.88 5.65
CA GLN A 84 1.58 15.23 5.93
C GLN A 84 1.17 15.29 7.40
N HIS A 85 1.48 16.39 8.08
CA HIS A 85 1.01 16.63 9.44
C HIS A 85 0.67 18.11 9.65
N SER A 86 -0.20 18.37 10.62
CA SER A 86 -0.54 19.71 11.08
C SER A 86 0.52 20.23 12.04
N ILE A 87 0.78 21.53 12.01
CA ILE A 87 1.69 22.22 12.93
C ILE A 87 0.88 22.68 14.14
N ARG A 88 0.30 21.76 14.92
CA ARG A 88 -0.31 22.14 16.21
C ARG A 88 0.74 22.05 17.32
N GLY A 89 1.56 23.09 17.35
CA GLY A 89 2.59 23.36 18.36
C GLY A 89 2.68 24.86 18.64
N ARG A 90 1.59 25.47 19.12
CA ARG A 90 1.67 26.67 19.96
C ARG A 90 1.07 26.30 21.30
N HIS A 91 1.93 25.86 22.22
CA HIS A 91 1.67 26.08 23.64
C HIS A 91 1.46 27.59 23.79
N THR A 92 0.22 28.01 24.06
CA THR A 92 -0.02 29.29 24.72
C THR A 92 0.54 29.14 26.14
N ALA A 93 1.72 29.70 26.36
CA ALA A 93 2.18 30.14 27.66
C ALA A 93 1.98 31.66 27.72
#